data_AF-A0A5A7XR24-F1
#
_entry.id   AF-A0A5A7XR24-F1
#
_cell.length_a   1.000
_cell.length_b   1.000
_cell.length_c   1.000
_cell.angle_alpha   90.00
_cell.angle_beta   90.00
_cell.angle_gamma   90.00
#
_symmetry.space_group_name_H-M   'P 1'
#
loop_
_entity.id
_entity.type
_entity.pdbx_description
1 polymer ?
#
loop_
_entity_poly.entity_id
_entity_poly.type
_entity_poly.pdbx_seq_one_letter_code
_entity_poly.pdbx_strand_id
1 'polypeptide(L)'
;MFASTTLMAEFESILLAHVGRTRFSITLDGMHRGLTDGEMSAEADRDGIPCSANSIAMVRRTLLLTLADELHPAPSDAENQSYLYREVLNYEHTSDLHRHIMTRLKQLQAVDRNVKLDPLGLTNLGRHDKRSEKLPEHCTKCWTHHAGECI
;
A
#
# COMPACT_ATOMS: atom_id res chain seq x y z
N MET A 1 -11.15 -13.16 10.80
CA MET A 1 -11.57 -11.76 10.83
C MET A 1 -10.66 -11.04 11.81
N PHE A 2 -9.99 -9.99 11.35
CA PHE A 2 -9.02 -9.24 12.16
C PHE A 2 -9.59 -7.90 12.66
N ALA A 3 -10.67 -7.39 12.05
CA ALA A 3 -11.31 -6.14 12.43
C ALA A 3 -11.86 -6.14 13.87
N SER A 4 -11.59 -5.06 14.61
CA SER A 4 -12.09 -4.85 15.98
C SER A 4 -13.48 -4.20 16.05
N THR A 5 -13.92 -3.54 14.96
CA THR A 5 -15.20 -2.80 14.90
C THR A 5 -15.96 -3.10 13.60
N THR A 6 -17.26 -2.79 13.56
CA THR A 6 -18.08 -2.94 12.35
C THR A 6 -17.56 -2.10 11.18
N LEU A 7 -17.00 -0.91 11.45
CA LEU A 7 -16.41 -0.07 10.40
C LEU A 7 -15.14 -0.72 9.84
N MET A 8 -14.29 -1.27 10.71
CA MET A 8 -13.10 -1.99 10.26
C MET A 8 -13.45 -3.32 9.59
N ALA A 9 -14.59 -3.93 9.92
CA ALA A 9 -15.10 -5.11 9.24
C ALA A 9 -15.47 -4.83 7.79
N GLU A 10 -16.15 -3.70 7.55
CA GLU A 10 -16.44 -3.21 6.20
C GLU A 10 -15.13 -2.90 5.45
N PHE A 11 -14.19 -2.22 6.10
CA PHE A 11 -12.87 -1.91 5.54
C PHE A 11 -12.10 -3.18 5.13
N GLU A 12 -12.04 -4.18 6.01
CA GLU A 12 -11.43 -5.49 5.76
C GLU A 12 -12.10 -6.19 4.58
N SER A 13 -13.44 -6.15 4.52
CA SER A 13 -14.23 -6.76 3.44
C SER A 13 -13.98 -6.09 2.09
N ILE A 14 -13.89 -4.76 2.05
CA ILE A 14 -13.58 -4.01 0.82
C ILE A 14 -12.19 -4.41 0.31
N LEU A 15 -11.18 -4.45 1.18
CA LEU A 15 -9.82 -4.86 0.76
C LEU A 15 -9.79 -6.30 0.22
N LEU A 16 -10.51 -7.23 0.86
CA LEU A 16 -10.61 -8.62 0.40
C LEU A 16 -11.44 -8.78 -0.89
N ALA A 17 -12.39 -7.89 -1.16
CA ALA A 17 -13.12 -7.87 -2.43
C ALA A 17 -12.24 -7.41 -3.61
N HIS A 18 -11.09 -6.79 -3.32
CA HIS A 18 -10.20 -6.17 -4.31
C HIS A 18 -8.75 -6.68 -4.21
N VAL A 19 -8.56 -7.95 -3.87
CA VAL A 19 -7.24 -8.60 -3.79
C VAL A 19 -6.47 -8.47 -5.12
N GLY A 20 -5.19 -8.11 -5.01
CA GLY A 20 -4.26 -8.05 -6.12
C GLY A 20 -3.94 -6.64 -6.62
N ARG A 21 -4.70 -5.60 -6.21
CA ARG A 21 -4.41 -4.21 -6.62
C ARG A 21 -3.25 -3.59 -5.86
N THR A 22 -3.19 -3.85 -4.55
CA THR A 22 -2.15 -3.31 -3.66
C THR A 22 -1.51 -4.41 -2.83
N ARG A 23 -0.26 -4.20 -2.41
CA ARG A 23 0.41 -5.09 -1.45
C ARG A 23 -0.40 -5.31 -0.17
N PHE A 24 -1.21 -4.33 0.23
CA PHE A 24 -2.09 -4.45 1.40
C PHE A 24 -3.14 -5.55 1.22
N SER A 25 -3.86 -5.53 0.10
CA SER A 25 -4.88 -6.52 -0.21
C SER A 25 -4.31 -7.94 -0.36
N ILE A 26 -3.10 -8.05 -0.93
CA ILE A 26 -2.38 -9.33 -1.10
C ILE A 26 -1.92 -9.87 0.26
N THR A 27 -1.29 -9.04 1.10
CA THR A 27 -0.88 -9.45 2.45
C THR A 27 -2.08 -9.81 3.31
N LEU A 28 -3.19 -9.07 3.21
CA LEU A 28 -4.42 -9.37 3.96
C LEU A 28 -5.02 -10.72 3.55
N ASP A 29 -5.11 -11.02 2.26
CA ASP A 29 -5.55 -12.34 1.77
C ASP A 29 -4.68 -13.47 2.33
N GLY A 30 -3.36 -13.32 2.24
CA GLY A 30 -2.42 -14.27 2.82
C GLY A 30 -2.62 -14.47 4.33
N MET A 31 -2.90 -13.38 5.08
CA MET A 31 -3.18 -13.47 6.53
C MET A 31 -4.45 -14.29 6.81
N HIS A 32 -5.50 -14.13 6.00
CA HIS A 32 -6.73 -14.94 6.09
C HIS A 32 -6.49 -16.40 5.72
N ARG A 33 -5.58 -16.67 4.79
CA ARG A 33 -5.12 -18.02 4.44
C ARG A 33 -4.18 -18.65 5.47
N GLY A 34 -3.81 -17.91 6.53
CA GLY A 34 -2.95 -18.40 7.61
C GLY A 34 -1.46 -18.48 7.25
N LEU A 35 -1.03 -17.80 6.19
CA LEU A 35 0.36 -17.86 5.73
C LEU A 35 1.30 -17.04 6.63
N THR A 36 2.53 -17.50 6.76
CA THR A 36 3.65 -16.76 7.35
C THR A 36 4.19 -15.70 6.38
N ASP A 37 5.00 -14.77 6.88
CA ASP A 37 5.64 -13.75 6.04
C ASP A 37 6.56 -14.39 4.99
N GLY A 38 7.24 -15.48 5.34
CA GLY A 38 8.11 -16.24 4.44
C GLY A 38 7.33 -16.97 3.34
N GLU A 39 6.18 -17.56 3.67
CA GLU A 39 5.32 -18.23 2.68
C GLU A 39 4.72 -17.24 1.68
N MET A 40 4.24 -16.08 2.15
CA MET A 40 3.76 -15.03 1.25
C MET A 40 4.88 -14.47 0.37
N SER A 41 6.10 -14.32 0.92
CA SER A 41 7.27 -13.88 0.15
C SER A 41 7.58 -14.88 -0.98
N ALA A 42 7.57 -16.17 -0.66
CA ALA A 42 7.81 -17.23 -1.65
C ALA A 42 6.68 -17.33 -2.69
N GLU A 43 5.42 -17.06 -2.33
CA GLU A 43 4.31 -16.94 -3.29
C GLU A 43 4.51 -15.75 -4.23
N ALA A 44 4.83 -14.58 -3.68
CA ALA A 44 5.04 -13.37 -4.47
C ALA A 44 6.21 -13.51 -5.46
N ASP A 45 7.30 -14.17 -5.06
CA ASP A 45 8.42 -14.51 -5.95
C ASP A 45 7.99 -15.43 -7.10
N ARG A 46 7.15 -16.45 -6.83
CA ARG A 46 6.61 -17.34 -7.88
C ARG A 46 5.71 -16.60 -8.86
N ASP A 47 4.97 -15.60 -8.38
CA ASP A 47 4.06 -14.78 -9.19
C ASP A 47 4.78 -13.65 -9.94
N GLY A 48 6.12 -13.56 -9.83
CA GLY A 48 6.93 -12.58 -10.53
C GLY A 48 6.86 -11.17 -9.92
N ILE A 49 6.43 -11.06 -8.66
CA ILE A 49 6.33 -9.81 -7.90
C ILE A 49 7.19 -9.95 -6.64
N PRO A 50 8.53 -9.93 -6.77
CA PRO A 50 9.39 -10.27 -5.65
C PRO A 50 9.22 -9.27 -4.51
N CYS A 51 8.88 -9.81 -3.34
CA CYS A 51 8.61 -9.04 -2.13
C CYS A 51 9.23 -9.76 -0.94
N SER A 52 10.10 -9.08 -0.19
CA SER A 52 10.79 -9.71 0.94
C SER A 52 9.84 -9.96 2.11
N ALA A 53 10.08 -11.04 2.85
CA ALA A 53 9.35 -11.34 4.09
C ALA A 53 9.35 -10.16 5.08
N ASN A 54 10.44 -9.39 5.15
CA ASN A 54 10.51 -8.18 5.98
C ASN A 54 9.52 -7.10 5.51
N SER A 55 9.38 -6.89 4.20
CA SER A 55 8.41 -5.94 3.66
C SER A 55 6.98 -6.39 3.96
N ILE A 56 6.70 -7.69 3.84
CA ILE A 56 5.40 -8.29 4.18
C ILE A 56 5.09 -8.11 5.66
N ALA A 57 6.06 -8.35 6.55
CA ALA A 57 5.89 -8.15 7.99
C ALA A 57 5.55 -6.68 8.33
N MET A 58 6.17 -5.72 7.65
CA MET A 58 5.82 -4.29 7.82
C MET A 58 4.39 -3.99 7.37
N VAL A 59 3.98 -4.51 6.21
CA VAL A 59 2.61 -4.35 5.70
C VAL A 59 1.59 -4.99 6.65
N ARG A 60 1.87 -6.21 7.12
CA ARG A 60 1.07 -6.95 8.11
C ARG A 60 0.89 -6.14 9.39
N ARG A 61 1.96 -5.55 9.94
CA ARG A 61 1.89 -4.71 11.13
C ARG A 61 0.94 -3.52 10.92
N THR A 62 1.05 -2.84 9.79
CA THR A 62 0.19 -1.70 9.45
C THR A 62 -1.27 -2.12 9.25
N LEU A 63 -1.52 -3.27 8.63
CA LEU A 63 -2.87 -3.84 8.49
C LEU A 63 -3.48 -4.13 9.86
N LEU A 64 -2.76 -4.83 10.75
CA LEU A 64 -3.27 -5.19 12.07
C LEU A 64 -3.60 -3.96 12.91
N LEU A 65 -2.73 -2.93 12.91
CA LEU A 65 -3.01 -1.67 13.60
C LEU A 65 -4.24 -0.96 13.02
N THR A 66 -4.35 -0.90 11.69
CA THR A 66 -5.50 -0.25 11.03
C THR A 66 -6.80 -0.98 11.34
N LEU A 67 -6.81 -2.32 11.26
CA LEU A 67 -7.98 -3.14 11.56
C LEU A 67 -8.35 -3.15 13.04
N ALA A 68 -7.39 -2.85 13.92
CA ALA A 68 -7.63 -2.56 15.33
C ALA A 68 -8.19 -1.16 15.59
N ASP A 69 -8.32 -0.31 14.55
CA ASP A 69 -8.70 1.10 14.62
C ASP A 69 -7.69 1.99 15.38
N GLU A 70 -6.40 1.66 15.25
CA GLU A 70 -5.28 2.37 15.85
C GLU A 70 -4.45 3.10 14.81
N LEU A 71 -3.81 4.21 15.22
CA LEU A 71 -2.90 4.97 14.38
C LEU A 71 -1.44 4.66 14.71
N HIS A 72 -0.58 4.68 13.69
CA HIS A 72 0.84 4.62 13.91
C HIS A 72 1.35 5.86 14.67
N PRO A 73 2.21 5.68 15.69
CA PRO A 73 2.73 6.79 16.48
C PRO A 73 3.87 7.56 15.77
N ALA A 74 4.49 6.99 14.74
CA ALA A 74 5.65 7.57 14.05
C ALA A 74 5.26 8.20 12.70
N PRO A 75 5.81 9.38 12.33
CA PRO A 75 5.50 10.03 11.06
C PRO A 75 5.79 9.18 9.81
N SER A 76 6.91 8.45 9.78
CA SER A 76 7.26 7.59 8.64
C SER A 76 6.26 6.45 8.38
N ASP A 77 5.54 6.04 9.43
CA ASP A 77 4.53 4.99 9.33
C ASP A 77 3.12 5.57 9.06
N ALA A 78 2.92 6.85 9.36
CA ALA A 78 1.68 7.57 9.08
C ALA A 78 1.39 7.63 7.57
N GLU A 79 2.41 7.89 6.75
CA GLU A 79 2.26 7.87 5.29
C GLU A 79 1.84 6.48 4.79
N ASN A 80 2.51 5.43 5.26
CA ASN A 80 2.20 4.05 4.89
C ASN A 80 0.76 3.66 5.28
N GLN A 81 0.31 4.07 6.47
CA GLN A 81 -1.06 3.84 6.91
C GLN A 81 -2.08 4.64 6.09
N SER A 82 -1.72 5.87 5.68
CA SER A 82 -2.61 6.68 4.83
C SER A 82 -2.93 5.99 3.51
N TYR A 83 -1.99 5.21 2.95
CA TYR A 83 -2.24 4.48 1.71
C TYR A 83 -3.34 3.42 1.83
N LEU A 84 -3.53 2.79 3.00
CA LEU A 84 -4.65 1.88 3.24
C LEU A 84 -5.99 2.61 3.18
N TYR A 85 -6.09 3.70 3.94
CA TYR A 85 -7.30 4.52 3.99
C TYR A 85 -7.67 5.08 2.62
N ARG A 86 -6.68 5.63 1.90
CA ARG A 86 -6.86 6.18 0.55
C ARG A 86 -7.18 5.11 -0.48
N GLU A 87 -6.71 3.88 -0.28
CA GLU A 87 -7.09 2.75 -1.13
C GLU A 87 -8.58 2.41 -1.01
N VAL A 88 -9.11 2.37 0.22
CA VAL A 88 -10.55 2.10 0.42
C VAL A 88 -11.45 3.19 -0.15
N LEU A 89 -10.99 4.46 -0.15
CA LEU A 89 -11.69 5.55 -0.80
C LEU A 89 -11.86 5.39 -2.33
N ASN A 90 -11.16 4.45 -2.97
CA ASN A 90 -11.35 4.14 -4.39
C ASN A 90 -12.63 3.33 -4.67
N TYR A 91 -13.28 2.78 -3.64
CA TYR A 91 -14.39 1.84 -3.79
C TYR A 91 -15.69 2.37 -3.20
N GLU A 92 -16.80 1.69 -3.45
CA GLU A 92 -18.05 1.97 -2.78
C GLU A 92 -17.95 1.58 -1.29
N HIS A 93 -18.43 2.46 -0.42
CA HIS A 93 -18.40 2.29 1.02
C HIS A 93 -19.52 3.11 1.68
N THR A 94 -19.86 2.77 2.92
CA THR A 94 -20.89 3.47 3.68
C THR A 94 -20.46 4.89 4.02
N SER A 95 -21.44 5.79 4.21
CA SER A 95 -21.18 7.17 4.64
C SER A 95 -20.50 7.25 6.01
N ASP A 96 -20.71 6.25 6.87
CA ASP A 96 -20.08 6.19 8.19
C ASP A 96 -18.62 5.74 8.08
N LEU A 97 -18.32 4.73 7.24
CA LEU A 97 -16.95 4.38 6.93
C LEU A 97 -16.22 5.54 6.25
N HIS A 98 -16.86 6.27 5.34
CA HIS A 98 -16.29 7.45 4.70
C HIS A 98 -15.86 8.50 5.75
N ARG A 99 -16.77 8.87 6.65
CA ARG A 99 -16.50 9.86 7.69
C ARG A 99 -15.38 9.41 8.62
N HIS A 100 -15.35 8.13 8.94
CA HIS A 100 -14.31 7.53 9.75
C HIS A 100 -12.94 7.61 9.06
N ILE A 101 -12.84 7.15 7.82
CA ILE A 101 -11.62 7.20 7.01
C ILE A 101 -11.09 8.65 6.91
N MET A 102 -11.96 9.60 6.58
CA MET A 102 -11.57 11.01 6.47
C MET A 102 -11.10 11.60 7.81
N THR A 103 -11.64 11.12 8.93
CA THR A 103 -11.18 11.51 10.27
C THR A 103 -9.78 10.97 10.55
N ARG A 104 -9.54 9.68 10.27
CA ARG A 104 -8.21 9.05 10.44
C ARG A 104 -7.16 9.69 9.54
N LEU A 105 -7.49 9.98 8.28
CA LEU A 105 -6.58 10.68 7.36
C LEU A 105 -6.20 12.08 7.85
N LYS A 106 -7.14 12.84 8.42
CA LYS A 106 -6.83 14.15 9.02
C LYS A 106 -5.92 14.04 10.25
N GLN A 107 -6.14 13.01 11.07
CA GLN A 107 -5.27 12.74 12.23
C GLN A 107 -3.84 12.39 11.77
N LEU A 108 -3.69 11.54 10.75
CA LEU A 108 -2.40 11.23 10.15
C LEU A 108 -1.74 12.46 9.51
N GLN A 109 -2.52 13.33 8.86
CA GLN A 109 -2.02 14.58 8.29
C GLN A 109 -1.52 15.58 9.34
N ALA A 110 -2.06 15.54 10.56
CA ALA A 110 -1.55 16.34 11.67
C ALA A 110 -0.16 15.86 12.14
N VAL A 111 0.15 14.56 11.94
CA VAL A 111 1.47 13.97 12.23
C VAL A 111 2.45 14.21 11.09
N ASP A 112 2.01 14.02 9.84
CA ASP A 112 2.79 14.28 8.63
C ASP A 112 1.96 15.06 7.59
N ARG A 113 2.35 16.31 7.33
CA ARG A 113 1.63 17.21 6.41
C ARG A 113 1.62 16.73 4.96
N ASN A 114 2.48 15.79 4.59
CA ASN A 114 2.51 15.22 3.24
C ASN A 114 1.41 14.17 3.01
N VAL A 115 0.73 13.73 4.06
CA VAL A 115 -0.41 12.82 3.95
C VAL A 115 -1.51 13.48 3.13
N LYS A 116 -1.86 12.78 2.04
CA LYS A 116 -2.94 13.17 1.14
C LYS A 116 -4.30 12.70 1.68
N LEU A 117 -5.34 13.43 1.35
CA LEU A 117 -6.73 13.13 1.76
C LEU A 117 -7.57 12.58 0.61
N ASP A 118 -7.09 12.69 -0.62
CA ASP A 118 -7.71 12.14 -1.82
C ASP A 118 -7.58 10.62 -1.90
N PRO A 119 -8.50 9.93 -2.61
CA PRO A 119 -8.33 8.52 -2.95
C PRO A 119 -6.97 8.25 -3.60
N LEU A 120 -6.45 7.04 -3.41
CA LEU A 120 -5.13 6.67 -3.93
C LEU A 120 -5.06 6.72 -5.47
N GLY A 121 -6.21 6.59 -6.13
CA GLY A 121 -6.34 6.56 -7.58
C GLY A 121 -5.90 5.23 -8.19
N LEU A 122 -5.73 5.19 -9.51
CA LEU A 122 -5.31 4.01 -10.29
C LEU A 122 -3.79 3.74 -10.18
N THR A 123 -3.22 3.84 -8.98
CA THR A 123 -1.83 3.47 -8.76
C THR A 123 -1.74 2.04 -8.21
N ASN A 124 -1.14 1.14 -8.99
CA ASN A 124 -0.85 -0.23 -8.53
C ASN A 124 0.33 -0.21 -7.55
N LEU A 125 0.06 -0.30 -6.24
CA LEU A 125 1.09 -0.36 -5.18
C LEU A 125 1.59 -1.80 -4.96
N GLY A 126 1.94 -2.50 -6.03
CA GLY A 126 2.40 -3.90 -5.92
C GLY A 126 2.79 -4.52 -7.25
N ARG A 127 2.12 -4.15 -8.35
CA ARG A 127 2.56 -4.54 -9.69
C ARG A 127 3.59 -3.52 -10.17
N HIS A 128 4.86 -3.93 -10.24
CA HIS A 128 5.88 -3.22 -11.01
C HIS A 128 5.57 -3.29 -12.53
N ASP A 129 4.39 -2.85 -12.96
CA ASP A 129 4.10 -2.63 -14.39
C ASP A 129 4.70 -1.31 -14.88
N LYS A 130 5.35 -0.55 -14.00
CA LYS A 130 6.40 0.36 -14.46
C LYS A 130 7.57 -0.49 -14.91
N ARG A 131 7.55 -0.89 -16.18
CA ARG A 131 8.78 -1.00 -16.97
C ARG A 131 9.51 0.31 -16.69
N SER A 132 10.53 0.26 -15.82
CA SER A 132 11.39 1.42 -15.58
C SER A 132 11.75 1.90 -16.98
N GLU A 133 11.45 3.16 -17.31
CA GLU A 133 12.04 3.76 -18.51
C GLU A 133 13.54 3.53 -18.34
N LYS A 134 14.11 2.62 -19.14
CA LYS A 134 15.55 2.46 -19.17
C LYS A 134 16.05 3.83 -19.56
N LEU A 135 16.70 4.52 -18.61
CA LEU A 135 17.50 5.68 -18.95
C LEU A 135 18.40 5.26 -20.11
N PRO A 136 18.54 6.09 -21.17
CA PRO A 136 19.45 5.79 -22.28
C PRO A 136 20.82 5.39 -21.74
N GLU A 137 21.56 4.53 -22.44
CA GLU A 137 22.91 4.16 -22.01
C GLU A 137 23.76 5.40 -21.74
N HIS A 138 24.64 5.29 -20.74
CA HIS A 138 25.49 6.39 -20.33
C HIS A 138 26.39 6.81 -21.51
N CYS A 139 26.32 8.08 -21.93
CA CYS A 139 27.19 8.55 -23.00
C CYS A 139 28.64 8.54 -22.51
N THR A 140 29.52 7.83 -23.22
CA THR A 140 30.95 7.74 -22.89
C THR A 140 31.74 9.04 -23.16
N LYS A 141 31.11 10.04 -23.80
CA LYS A 141 31.72 11.34 -24.11
C LYS A 141 31.42 12.41 -23.07
N CYS A 142 30.16 12.57 -22.66
CA CYS A 142 29.73 13.62 -21.73
C CYS A 142 29.27 13.09 -20.36
N TRP A 143 29.35 11.78 -20.13
CA TRP A 143 28.97 11.13 -18.87
C TRP A 143 27.54 11.48 -18.41
N THR A 144 26.62 11.66 -19.36
CA THR A 144 25.20 11.99 -19.11
C THR A 144 24.30 11.03 -19.89
N HIS A 145 23.08 10.77 -19.41
CA HIS A 145 22.09 9.93 -20.08
C HIS A 145 21.34 10.73 -21.17
N HIS A 146 21.63 10.47 -22.46
CA HIS A 146 20.93 11.11 -23.59
C HIS A 146 20.93 10.20 -24.83
N ALA A 147 19.96 10.41 -25.74
CA ALA A 147 19.75 9.59 -26.94
C ALA A 147 20.67 9.97 -28.13
N GLY A 148 21.96 10.24 -27.85
CA GLY A 148 22.96 10.51 -28.90
C GLY A 148 23.14 11.97 -29.32
N GLU A 149 22.34 12.91 -28.82
CA GLU A 149 22.59 14.36 -29.00
C GLU A 149 23.66 14.86 -28.02
N CYS A 150 24.93 14.56 -28.33
CA CYS A 150 26.05 15.15 -27.62
C CYS A 150 26.37 16.49 -28.30
N ILE A 151 26.06 17.61 -27.66
CA ILE A 151 26.55 18.94 -28.10
C ILE A 151 28.03 19.05 -27.75
#